data_AF-A0A1C6HF85-F1
#
_entry.id   AF-A0A1C6HF85-F1
#
_cell.length_a   1.000
_cell.length_b   1.000
_cell.length_c   1.000
_cell.angle_alpha   90.00
_cell.angle_beta   90.00
_cell.angle_gamma   90.00
#
_symmetry.space_group_name_H-M   'P 1'
#
loop_
_entity.id
_entity.type
_entity.pdbx_description
1 polymer ?
#
loop_
_entity_poly.entity_id
_entity_poly.type
_entity_poly.pdbx_seq_one_letter_code
_entity_poly.pdbx_strand_id
1 'polypeptide(L)'
;MKVIAILALVIGCIFCIYEMIDSNKLISKDWFKRLDRNTKIKATAILKSFWKKNIIFIALMIGLFLILISMFTGKGNRYEGIISIVSVIFAILSIAISLWSRKEYNDKINEFSR
;
A
#
# COMPACT_ATOMS: atom_id res chain seq x y z
N MET A 1 9.04 19.39 -11.06
CA MET A 1 7.86 18.69 -10.47
C MET A 1 7.77 17.22 -10.86
N LYS A 2 7.92 16.82 -12.13
CA LYS A 2 7.83 15.40 -12.56
C LYS A 2 8.72 14.44 -11.75
N VAL A 3 9.99 14.81 -11.55
CA VAL A 3 10.95 14.01 -10.75
C VAL A 3 10.48 13.85 -9.30
N ILE A 4 9.94 14.90 -8.69
CA ILE A 4 9.39 14.86 -7.32
C ILE A 4 8.18 13.92 -7.26
N ALA A 5 7.29 13.98 -8.26
CA ALA A 5 6.14 13.08 -8.34
C ALA A 5 6.55 11.62 -8.50
N ILE A 6 7.58 11.35 -9.33
CA ILE A 6 8.16 10.02 -9.48
C ILE A 6 8.72 9.51 -8.14
N LEU A 7 9.54 10.32 -7.46
CA LEU A 7 10.09 9.96 -6.15
C LEU A 7 8.99 9.67 -5.13
N ALA A 8 7.92 10.49 -5.10
CA ALA A 8 6.79 10.29 -4.20
C ALA A 8 6.07 8.96 -4.46
N LEU A 9 5.83 8.59 -5.72
CA LEU A 9 5.21 7.31 -6.08
C LEU A 9 6.11 6.12 -5.70
N VAL A 10 7.41 6.22 -5.93
CA VAL A 10 8.36 5.15 -5.54
C VAL A 10 8.37 4.95 -4.03
N ILE A 11 8.41 6.04 -3.25
CA ILE A 11 8.33 6.00 -1.78
C ILE A 11 7.01 5.36 -1.35
N GLY A 12 5.89 5.73 -1.97
CA GLY A 12 4.58 5.13 -1.70
C GLY A 12 4.57 3.61 -1.97
N CYS A 13 5.13 3.17 -3.08
CA CYS A 13 5.24 1.74 -3.40
C CYS A 13 6.06 0.98 -2.35
N ILE A 14 7.23 1.51 -1.99
CA ILE A 14 8.10 0.92 -0.96
C ILE A 14 7.34 0.85 0.38
N PHE A 15 6.61 1.90 0.74
CA PHE A 15 5.81 1.95 1.95
C PHE A 15 4.73 0.84 1.97
N CYS A 16 3.95 0.68 0.90
CA CYS A 16 2.94 -0.38 0.81
C CYS A 16 3.56 -1.78 0.92
N ILE A 17 4.73 -2.02 0.32
CA ILE A 17 5.45 -3.29 0.43
C ILE A 17 5.94 -3.51 1.87
N TYR A 18 6.51 -2.48 2.49
CA TYR A 18 6.96 -2.53 3.89
C TYR A 18 5.81 -2.91 4.83
N GLU A 19 4.65 -2.27 4.68
CA GLU A 19 3.45 -2.56 5.46
C GLU A 19 2.98 -4.01 5.31
N MET A 20 3.02 -4.56 4.09
CA MET A 20 2.70 -5.97 3.84
C MET A 20 3.69 -6.91 4.54
N ILE A 21 5.00 -6.66 4.42
CA ILE A 21 6.03 -7.48 5.08
C ILE A 21 5.88 -7.42 6.60
N ASP A 22 5.67 -6.23 7.14
CA ASP A 22 5.58 -6.03 8.58
C ASP A 22 4.31 -6.64 9.18
N SER A 23 3.18 -6.58 8.46
CA SER A 23 1.95 -7.28 8.88
C SER A 23 2.13 -8.79 9.00
N ASN A 24 3.00 -9.41 8.19
CA ASN A 24 3.25 -10.85 8.26
C ASN A 24 3.90 -11.26 9.59
N LYS A 25 4.73 -10.38 10.19
CA LYS A 25 5.39 -10.63 11.47
C LYS A 25 4.42 -10.75 12.64
N LEU A 26 3.22 -10.19 12.53
CA LEU A 26 2.20 -10.30 13.58
C LEU A 26 1.60 -11.70 13.65
N ILE A 27 1.43 -12.35 12.50
CA ILE A 27 0.86 -13.70 12.37
C ILE A 27 1.92 -14.79 12.54
N SER A 28 3.21 -14.46 12.48
CA SER A 28 4.30 -15.41 12.77
C SER A 28 4.56 -15.64 14.27
N LYS A 29 3.86 -14.93 15.16
CA LYS A 29 4.04 -15.02 16.61
C LYS A 29 3.41 -16.29 17.20
N ASP A 30 3.87 -16.68 18.39
CA ASP A 30 3.46 -17.95 19.02
C ASP A 30 1.97 -18.04 19.38
N TRP A 31 1.29 -16.91 19.57
CA TRP A 31 -0.17 -16.90 19.77
C TRP A 31 -0.90 -17.51 18.56
N PHE A 32 -0.46 -17.23 17.33
CA PHE A 32 -1.08 -17.74 16.11
C PHE A 32 -0.90 -19.26 15.99
N LYS A 33 0.25 -19.80 16.42
CA LYS A 33 0.50 -21.25 16.40
C LYS A 33 -0.47 -22.01 17.31
N ARG A 34 -0.86 -21.40 18.44
CA ARG A 34 -1.78 -21.97 19.44
C ARG A 34 -3.26 -21.91 19.06
N LEU A 35 -3.63 -21.16 18.01
CA LEU A 35 -5.01 -21.06 17.55
C LEU A 35 -5.52 -22.36 16.92
N ASP A 36 -6.83 -22.58 17.06
CA ASP A 36 -7.56 -23.60 16.31
C ASP A 36 -7.52 -23.32 14.79
N ARG A 37 -7.69 -24.38 13.99
CA ARG A 37 -7.69 -24.32 12.52
C ARG A 37 -8.70 -23.29 11.98
N ASN A 38 -9.91 -23.22 12.53
CA ASN A 38 -10.92 -22.28 12.04
C ASN A 38 -10.50 -20.82 12.30
N THR A 39 -9.88 -20.57 13.44
CA THR A 39 -9.41 -19.22 13.81
C THR A 39 -8.17 -18.81 13.01
N LYS A 40 -7.26 -19.75 12.71
CA LYS A 40 -6.13 -19.53 11.80
C LYS A 40 -6.57 -19.10 10.40
N ILE A 41 -7.62 -19.74 9.87
CA ILE A 41 -8.18 -19.38 8.55
C ILE A 41 -8.73 -17.94 8.59
N LYS A 42 -9.47 -17.57 9.64
CA LYS A 42 -10.00 -16.21 9.80
C LYS A 42 -8.90 -15.15 9.88
N ALA A 43 -7.90 -15.35 10.74
CA ALA A 43 -6.77 -14.43 10.88
C ALA A 43 -5.96 -14.30 9.57
N THR A 44 -5.76 -15.41 8.85
CA THR A 44 -5.11 -15.39 7.52
C THR A 44 -5.94 -14.67 6.47
N ALA A 45 -7.28 -14.79 6.50
CA ALA A 45 -8.16 -14.06 5.59
C ALA A 45 -8.08 -12.55 5.81
N ILE A 46 -7.95 -12.10 7.05
CA ILE A 46 -7.76 -10.68 7.39
C ILE A 46 -6.42 -10.17 6.84
N LEU A 47 -5.33 -10.94 6.98
CA LEU A 47 -4.03 -10.62 6.37
C LEU A 47 -4.13 -10.50 4.84
N LYS A 48 -4.76 -11.49 4.18
CA LYS A 48 -4.94 -11.48 2.73
C LYS A 48 -5.75 -10.28 2.26
N SER A 49 -6.77 -9.88 3.01
CA SER A 49 -7.57 -8.68 2.71
C SER A 49 -6.72 -7.41 2.80
N PHE A 50 -5.91 -7.27 3.86
CA PHE A 50 -4.97 -6.15 4.01
C PHE A 50 -3.94 -6.11 2.87
N TRP A 51 -3.38 -7.26 2.50
CA TRP A 51 -2.44 -7.39 1.39
C TRP A 51 -3.07 -7.00 0.05
N LYS A 52 -4.29 -7.47 -0.22
CA LYS A 52 -5.01 -7.14 -1.45
C LYS A 52 -5.20 -5.63 -1.62
N LYS A 53 -5.54 -4.90 -0.54
CA LYS A 53 -5.65 -3.43 -0.57
C LYS A 53 -4.32 -2.77 -0.96
N ASN A 54 -3.21 -3.18 -0.34
CA ASN A 54 -1.88 -2.63 -0.64
C ASN A 54 -1.41 -2.94 -2.06
N ILE A 55 -1.67 -4.15 -2.58
CA ILE A 55 -1.35 -4.52 -3.97
C ILE A 55 -2.10 -3.63 -4.97
N ILE A 56 -3.37 -3.30 -4.72
CA ILE A 56 -4.15 -2.40 -5.58
C ILE A 56 -3.51 -1.00 -5.61
N PHE A 57 -3.08 -0.47 -4.47
CA PHE A 57 -2.39 0.83 -4.44
C PHE A 57 -1.07 0.81 -5.21
N ILE A 58 -0.28 -0.26 -5.07
CA ILE A 58 0.97 -0.42 -5.82
C ILE A 58 0.69 -0.44 -7.33
N ALA A 59 -0.33 -1.19 -7.78
CA ALA A 59 -0.68 -1.26 -9.20
C ALA A 59 -1.08 0.13 -9.76
N LEU A 60 -1.88 0.89 -9.00
CA LEU A 60 -2.26 2.25 -9.38
C LEU A 60 -1.05 3.20 -9.43
N MET A 61 -0.13 3.12 -8.47
CA MET A 61 1.08 3.93 -8.45
C MET A 61 2.03 3.60 -9.61
N ILE A 62 2.17 2.31 -9.98
CA ILE A 62 2.93 1.90 -11.16
C ILE A 62 2.28 2.45 -12.43
N GLY A 63 0.95 2.43 -12.54
CA GLY A 63 0.24 3.04 -13.67
C GLY A 63 0.53 4.53 -13.81
N LEU A 64 0.45 5.30 -12.72
CA LEU A 64 0.78 6.72 -12.70
C LEU A 64 2.27 6.98 -13.01
N PHE A 65 3.15 6.10 -12.55
CA PHE A 65 4.58 6.18 -12.84
C PHE A 65 4.86 6.01 -14.34
N LEU A 66 4.21 5.07 -15.02
CA LEU A 66 4.34 4.89 -16.47
C LEU A 66 3.83 6.12 -17.25
N ILE A 67 2.72 6.72 -16.80
CA ILE A 67 2.20 7.97 -17.38
C ILE A 67 3.20 9.12 -17.20
N LEU A 68 3.85 9.23 -16.04
CA LEU A 68 4.87 10.25 -15.80
C LEU A 68 6.10 10.07 -16.68
N ILE A 69 6.54 8.84 -16.93
CA ILE A 69 7.67 8.55 -17.81
C ILE A 69 7.35 8.87 -19.27
N SER A 70 6.15 8.52 -19.77
CA SER A 70 5.77 8.81 -21.16
C SER A 70 5.73 10.32 -21.47
N MET A 71 5.51 11.15 -20.45
CA MET A 71 5.58 12.61 -20.55
C MET A 71 7.00 13.18 -20.64
N PHE A 72 8.07 12.38 -20.54
CA PHE A 72 9.44 12.85 -20.86
C PHE A 72 9.71 12.87 -22.37
N THR A 73 9.00 12.05 -23.15
CA THR A 73 9.20 11.93 -24.60
C THR A 73 8.30 12.86 -25.43
N GLY A 74 7.18 13.33 -24.88
CA GLY A 74 6.25 14.22 -25.59
C GLY A 74 6.64 15.71 -25.48
N LYS A 75 7.01 16.37 -26.58
CA LYS A 75 7.19 17.83 -26.59
C LYS A 75 5.84 18.53 -26.43
N GLY A 76 5.69 19.33 -25.35
CA GLY A 76 4.62 20.33 -25.23
C GLY A 76 3.31 19.84 -24.62
N ASN A 77 3.34 19.00 -23.59
CA ASN A 77 2.10 18.58 -22.93
C ASN A 77 1.64 19.62 -21.89
N ARG A 78 0.53 20.31 -22.19
CA ARG A 78 -0.02 21.45 -21.41
C ARG A 78 -0.44 21.05 -19.98
N TYR A 79 -0.65 19.75 -19.73
CA TYR A 79 -1.19 19.21 -18.48
C TYR A 79 -0.15 18.57 -17.55
N GLU A 80 1.13 18.61 -17.90
CA GLU A 80 2.20 17.94 -17.14
C GLU A 80 2.28 18.35 -15.67
N GLY A 81 2.06 19.64 -15.39
CA GLY A 81 2.05 20.18 -14.04
C GLY A 81 0.91 19.58 -13.20
N ILE A 82 -0.30 19.54 -13.77
CA ILE A 82 -1.50 18.99 -13.11
C ILE A 82 -1.30 17.50 -12.82
N ILE A 83 -0.83 16.72 -13.81
CA ILE A 83 -0.60 15.28 -13.63
C ILE A 83 0.45 15.01 -12.55
N SER A 84 1.51 15.83 -12.48
CA SER A 84 2.52 15.73 -11.43
C SER A 84 1.93 15.99 -10.04
N ILE A 85 1.11 17.03 -9.88
CA ILE A 85 0.46 17.37 -8.61
C ILE A 85 -0.51 16.26 -8.17
N VAL A 86 -1.35 15.78 -9.09
CA VAL A 86 -2.29 14.68 -8.83
C VAL A 86 -1.54 13.42 -8.38
N SER A 87 -0.41 13.11 -9.01
CA SER A 87 0.41 11.94 -8.65
C SER A 87 0.99 12.05 -7.23
N VAL A 88 1.43 13.24 -6.81
CA VAL A 88 1.92 13.49 -5.45
C VAL A 88 0.79 13.35 -4.44
N ILE A 89 -0.38 13.96 -4.70
CA ILE A 89 -1.55 13.84 -3.83
C ILE A 89 -1.98 12.38 -3.68
N PHE A 90 -1.98 11.62 -4.79
CA PHE A 90 -2.32 10.21 -4.79
C PHE A 90 -1.33 9.38 -3.96
N ALA A 91 -0.03 9.65 -4.04
CA ALA A 91 0.98 8.98 -3.23
C ALA A 91 0.75 9.22 -1.72
N ILE A 92 0.50 10.46 -1.32
CA ILE A 92 0.23 10.83 0.09
C ILE A 92 -1.05 10.16 0.59
N LEU A 93 -2.13 10.20 -0.20
CA LEU A 93 -3.39 9.54 0.13
C LEU A 93 -3.23 8.03 0.27
N SER A 94 -2.45 7.41 -0.62
CA SER A 94 -2.19 5.96 -0.55
C SER A 94 -1.49 5.57 0.75
N ILE A 95 -0.52 6.37 1.20
CA ILE A 95 0.16 6.17 2.49
C ILE A 95 -0.83 6.32 3.65
N ALA A 96 -1.62 7.40 3.67
CA ALA A 96 -2.59 7.65 4.73
C ALA A 96 -3.65 6.54 4.84
N ILE A 97 -4.18 6.08 3.70
CA ILE A 97 -5.17 4.99 3.66
C ILE A 97 -4.52 3.66 4.07
N SER A 98 -3.27 3.40 3.66
CA SER A 98 -2.54 2.20 4.07
C SER A 98 -2.33 2.16 5.59
N LEU A 99 -1.93 3.27 6.20
CA LEU A 99 -1.82 3.43 7.66
C LEU A 99 -3.15 3.17 8.39
N TRP A 100 -4.25 3.75 7.88
CA TRP A 100 -5.56 3.50 8.47
C TRP A 100 -5.97 2.03 8.34
N SER A 101 -5.74 1.43 7.17
CA SER A 101 -6.00 0.00 6.98
C SER A 101 -5.10 -0.87 7.86
N ARG A 102 -3.89 -0.42 8.20
CA ARG A 102 -2.99 -1.13 9.12
C ARG A 102 -3.52 -1.09 10.55
N LYS A 103 -4.05 0.06 10.98
CA LYS A 103 -4.71 0.17 12.29
C LYS A 103 -5.91 -0.79 12.38
N GLU A 104 -6.78 -0.79 11.38
CA GLU A 104 -7.92 -1.72 11.29
C GLU A 104 -7.47 -3.20 11.32
N TYR A 105 -6.38 -3.52 10.61
CA TYR A 105 -5.78 -4.85 10.63
C TYR A 105 -5.28 -5.23 12.03
N ASN A 106 -4.54 -4.34 12.71
CA ASN A 106 -4.01 -4.60 14.04
C ASN A 106 -5.13 -4.79 15.07
N ASP A 107 -6.19 -3.96 15.02
CA ASP A 107 -7.33 -4.06 15.93
C ASP A 107 -8.01 -5.43 15.79
N LYS A 108 -8.29 -5.85 14.55
CA LYS A 108 -8.89 -7.17 14.26
C LYS A 108 -7.99 -8.34 14.63
N ILE A 109 -6.68 -8.21 14.47
CA ILE A 109 -5.73 -9.27 14.85
C ILE A 109 -5.61 -9.39 16.37
N ASN A 110 -5.63 -8.26 17.08
CA ASN A 110 -5.54 -8.23 18.54
C ASN A 110 -6.73 -8.96 19.22
N GLU A 111 -7.91 -8.93 18.61
CA GLU A 111 -9.08 -9.70 19.07
C GLU A 111 -8.83 -11.21 19.13
N PHE A 112 -7.95 -11.76 18.29
CA PHE A 112 -7.60 -13.18 18.31
C PHE A 112 -6.45 -13.52 19.28
N SER A 113 -5.73 -12.50 19.75
CA SER A 113 -4.57 -12.66 20.65
C SER A 113 -4.92 -12.47 22.12
N ARG A 114 -6.08 -11.87 22.42
CA ARG A 114 -6.69 -11.81 23.75
C ARG A 114 -7.39 -13.12 24.07
#